data_AF-A0A6B8KDD5-F1
#
_entry.id   AF-A0A6B8KDD5-F1
#
_cell.length_a   1.000
_cell.length_b   1.000
_cell.length_c   1.000
_cell.angle_alpha   90.00
_cell.angle_beta   90.00
_cell.angle_gamma   90.00
#
_symmetry.space_group_name_H-M   'P 1'
#
loop_
_entity.id
_entity.type
_entity.pdbx_description
1 polymer ?
#
loop_
_entity_poly.entity_id
_entity_poly.type
_entity_poly.pdbx_seq_one_letter_code
_entity_poly.pdbx_strand_id
1 'polypeptide(L)'
;MSHPTDYKVAPKSFARLAADAESLRKLLGADHRPEFKVWQAIEFLERTELPNKGVLTVHTFNAPLGYAPARVKYKPLRLFIDRDVKEAALLGFPFEKYVVAHEIAHIVEHDNTAKAFSSSEAERLKAWPKEELAEWQADTFADNLLVPWKYLFSFRFDINAIASACNVERKVVERQIAALKAEKRYVCQECPKCGCFTLARKGNALKCETCGNELDTPNAGGVR
;
A
#
# COMPACT_ATOMS: atom_id res chain seq x y z
N MET A 1 -5.61 0.88 -14.58
CA MET A 1 -7.06 0.66 -14.46
C MET A 1 -7.74 1.98 -14.78
N SER A 2 -8.92 1.99 -15.40
CA SER A 2 -9.77 3.18 -15.37
C SER A 2 -10.34 3.26 -13.96
N HIS A 3 -9.74 4.08 -13.10
CA HIS A 3 -10.19 4.22 -11.71
C HIS A 3 -11.62 4.77 -11.68
N PRO A 4 -12.45 4.38 -10.69
CA PRO A 4 -13.64 5.15 -10.36
C PRO A 4 -13.25 6.62 -10.16
N THR A 5 -14.21 7.54 -10.33
CA THR A 5 -13.99 8.95 -9.98
C THR A 5 -13.44 9.05 -8.56
N ASP A 6 -12.18 9.46 -8.44
CA ASP A 6 -11.48 9.64 -7.18
C ASP A 6 -12.25 10.66 -6.32
N TYR A 7 -12.23 10.47 -5.01
CA TYR A 7 -12.95 11.34 -4.09
C TYR A 7 -12.07 11.74 -2.91
N LYS A 8 -12.39 12.93 -2.39
CA LYS A 8 -11.62 13.56 -1.31
C LYS A 8 -11.80 12.82 0.01
N VAL A 9 -10.71 12.58 0.71
CA VAL A 9 -10.63 11.98 2.06
C VAL A 9 -9.71 12.81 2.95
N ALA A 10 -9.74 12.54 4.26
CA ALA A 10 -8.78 13.14 5.17
C ALA A 10 -7.34 12.80 4.74
N PRO A 11 -6.40 13.77 4.75
CA PRO A 11 -5.07 13.56 4.21
C PRO A 11 -4.29 12.49 4.99
N LYS A 12 -3.63 11.58 4.27
CA LYS A 12 -2.70 10.60 4.85
C LYS A 12 -1.37 10.63 4.10
N SER A 13 -0.28 10.65 4.87
CA SER A 13 1.06 10.56 4.29
C SER A 13 1.38 9.12 3.89
N PHE A 14 2.36 8.96 2.99
CA PHE A 14 2.89 7.65 2.62
C PHE A 14 3.32 6.85 3.86
N ALA A 15 4.09 7.48 4.75
CA ALA A 15 4.60 6.83 5.97
C ALA A 15 3.47 6.33 6.89
N ARG A 16 2.35 7.06 6.94
CA ARG A 16 1.18 6.64 7.71
C ARG A 16 0.52 5.41 7.09
N LEU A 17 0.28 5.43 5.78
CA LEU A 17 -0.31 4.29 5.06
C LEU A 17 0.56 3.03 5.15
N ALA A 18 1.89 3.18 5.06
CA ALA A 18 2.83 2.08 5.25
C ALA A 18 2.78 1.51 6.68
N ALA A 19 2.66 2.37 7.70
CA ALA A 19 2.53 1.93 9.08
C ALA A 19 1.19 1.22 9.36
N ASP A 20 0.10 1.69 8.76
CA ASP A 20 -1.23 1.08 8.89
C ASP A 20 -1.27 -0.29 8.18
N ALA A 21 -0.68 -0.40 6.99
CA ALA A 21 -0.52 -1.68 6.29
C ALA A 21 0.32 -2.69 7.10
N GLU A 22 1.45 -2.28 7.67
CA GLU A 22 2.28 -3.14 8.53
C GLU A 22 1.54 -3.55 9.82
N SER A 23 0.71 -2.66 10.37
CA SER A 23 -0.12 -2.96 11.54
C SER A 23 -1.15 -4.05 11.24
N LEU A 24 -1.81 -3.99 10.07
CA LEU A 24 -2.71 -5.04 9.61
C LEU A 24 -1.97 -6.38 9.43
N ARG A 25 -0.76 -6.37 8.85
CA ARG A 25 0.05 -7.59 8.70
C ARG A 25 0.37 -8.22 10.05
N LYS A 26 0.75 -7.41 11.05
CA LYS A 26 1.04 -7.89 12.41
C LYS A 26 -0.19 -8.47 13.09
N LEU A 27 -1.34 -7.78 12.97
CA LEU A 27 -2.61 -8.24 13.52
C LEU A 27 -3.00 -9.62 12.98
N LEU A 28 -2.68 -9.90 11.72
CA LEU A 28 -2.94 -11.18 11.06
C LEU A 28 -1.81 -12.20 11.23
N GLY A 29 -0.74 -11.89 11.97
CA GLY A 29 0.42 -12.75 12.10
C GLY A 29 1.14 -13.03 10.77
N ALA A 30 1.05 -12.12 9.81
CA ALA A 30 1.64 -12.23 8.47
C ALA A 30 2.92 -11.39 8.31
N ASP A 31 3.42 -10.80 9.40
CA ASP A 31 4.59 -9.91 9.40
C ASP A 31 5.89 -10.61 8.98
N HIS A 32 6.03 -11.91 9.22
CA HIS A 32 7.22 -12.71 8.90
C HIS A 32 7.16 -13.40 7.53
N ARG A 33 6.04 -13.29 6.78
CA ARG A 33 5.83 -14.01 5.51
C ARG A 33 5.94 -13.07 4.32
N PRO A 34 6.81 -13.30 3.32
CA PRO A 34 6.88 -12.44 2.13
C PRO A 34 5.53 -12.27 1.42
N GLU A 35 4.84 -13.37 1.18
CA GLU A 35 3.50 -13.35 0.60
C GLU A 35 2.43 -13.01 1.64
N PHE A 36 1.59 -12.01 1.33
CA PHE A 36 0.39 -11.69 2.08
C PHE A 36 -0.85 -12.40 1.51
N LYS A 37 -1.62 -13.07 2.37
CA LYS A 37 -2.85 -13.77 2.00
C LYS A 37 -4.05 -12.83 2.16
N VAL A 38 -4.36 -12.08 1.11
CA VAL A 38 -5.44 -11.06 1.11
C VAL A 38 -6.79 -11.61 1.56
N TRP A 39 -7.12 -12.86 1.22
CA TRP A 39 -8.41 -13.42 1.62
C TRP A 39 -8.52 -13.72 3.12
N GLN A 40 -7.40 -14.06 3.79
CA GLN A 40 -7.38 -14.20 5.25
C GLN A 40 -7.68 -12.87 5.94
N ALA A 41 -7.26 -11.75 5.34
CA ALA A 41 -7.61 -10.42 5.83
C ALA A 41 -9.11 -10.13 5.67
N ILE A 42 -9.72 -10.51 4.53
CA ILE A 42 -11.18 -10.39 4.34
C ILE A 42 -11.94 -11.21 5.36
N GLU A 43 -11.58 -12.49 5.56
CA GLU A 43 -12.23 -13.37 6.54
C GLU A 43 -12.12 -12.84 7.97
N PHE A 44 -10.98 -12.23 8.32
CA PHE A 44 -10.80 -11.53 9.59
C PHE A 44 -11.73 -10.31 9.72
N LEU A 45 -11.83 -9.48 8.68
CA LEU A 45 -12.68 -8.29 8.65
C LEU A 45 -14.18 -8.64 8.67
N GLU A 46 -14.62 -9.76 8.07
CA GLU A 46 -16.00 -10.25 8.17
C GLU A 46 -16.38 -10.71 9.59
N ARG A 47 -15.39 -10.98 10.46
CA ARG A 47 -15.61 -11.40 11.86
C ARG A 47 -15.31 -10.31 12.87
N THR A 48 -14.87 -9.14 12.41
CA THR A 48 -14.44 -8.05 13.27
C THR A 48 -15.41 -6.89 13.14
N GLU A 49 -15.95 -6.42 14.26
CA GLU A 49 -16.71 -5.18 14.28
C GLU A 49 -15.76 -3.99 14.14
N LEU A 50 -15.87 -3.26 13.03
CA LEU A 50 -15.03 -2.09 12.78
C LEU A 50 -15.70 -0.84 13.34
N PRO A 51 -14.99 -0.03 14.17
CA PRO A 51 -15.53 1.20 14.73
C PRO A 51 -16.14 2.09 13.65
N ASN A 52 -17.38 2.56 13.88
CA ASN A 52 -18.14 3.44 12.98
C ASN A 52 -18.50 2.84 11.60
N LYS A 53 -18.13 1.59 11.30
CA LYS A 53 -18.40 0.92 10.01
C LYS A 53 -19.28 -0.33 10.17
N GLY A 54 -19.24 -0.97 11.34
CA GLY A 54 -19.93 -2.23 11.62
C GLY A 54 -19.14 -3.44 11.11
N VAL A 55 -19.83 -4.56 10.92
CA VAL A 55 -19.23 -5.81 10.41
C VAL A 55 -19.25 -5.81 8.88
N LEU A 56 -18.14 -6.23 8.26
CA LEU A 56 -18.05 -6.39 6.81
C LEU A 56 -18.96 -7.53 6.34
N THR A 57 -19.67 -7.30 5.23
CA THR A 57 -20.39 -8.36 4.50
C THR A 57 -19.89 -8.43 3.05
N VAL A 58 -19.52 -9.63 2.60
CA VAL A 58 -19.00 -9.84 1.24
C VAL A 58 -20.11 -10.35 0.31
N HIS A 59 -20.27 -9.69 -0.83
CA HIS A 59 -21.23 -10.03 -1.88
C HIS A 59 -20.49 -10.33 -3.18
N THR A 60 -20.68 -11.52 -3.73
CA THR A 60 -20.16 -11.88 -5.05
C THR A 60 -21.14 -11.52 -6.16
N PHE A 61 -20.64 -11.02 -7.29
CA PHE A 61 -21.43 -10.78 -8.50
C PHE A 61 -20.67 -11.23 -9.75
N ASN A 62 -21.32 -11.22 -10.91
CA ASN A 62 -20.65 -11.43 -12.20
C ASN A 62 -20.59 -10.08 -12.91
N ALA A 63 -19.41 -9.49 -13.00
CA ALA A 63 -19.19 -8.18 -13.62
C ALA A 63 -19.31 -8.30 -15.15
N PRO A 64 -20.11 -7.45 -15.81
CA PRO A 64 -20.02 -7.34 -17.26
C PRO A 64 -18.63 -6.80 -17.66
N LEU A 65 -18.19 -7.12 -18.89
CA LEU A 65 -16.92 -6.63 -19.41
C LEU A 65 -16.83 -5.10 -19.32
N GLY A 66 -15.74 -4.59 -18.75
CA GLY A 66 -15.49 -3.16 -18.60
C GLY A 66 -16.06 -2.53 -17.31
N TYR A 67 -16.76 -3.29 -16.46
CA TYR A 67 -17.18 -2.81 -15.14
C TYR A 67 -16.07 -2.97 -14.11
N ALA A 68 -16.13 -2.16 -13.04
CA ALA A 68 -15.22 -2.29 -11.91
C ALA A 68 -15.34 -3.69 -11.27
N PRO A 69 -14.23 -4.44 -11.13
CA PRO A 69 -14.25 -5.83 -10.65
C PRO A 69 -14.55 -5.94 -9.15
N ALA A 70 -14.35 -4.87 -8.39
CA ALA A 70 -14.70 -4.82 -6.98
C ALA A 70 -15.07 -3.39 -6.59
N ARG A 71 -15.75 -3.25 -5.45
CA ARG A 71 -16.03 -1.97 -4.81
C ARG A 71 -16.49 -2.14 -3.37
N VAL A 72 -16.13 -1.19 -2.52
CA VAL A 72 -16.65 -1.06 -1.16
C VAL A 72 -17.82 -0.06 -1.11
N LYS A 73 -18.85 -0.40 -0.35
CA LYS A 73 -19.91 0.53 0.09
C LYS A 73 -19.91 0.63 1.60
N TYR A 74 -20.20 1.82 2.12
CA TYR A 74 -20.33 2.09 3.55
C TYR A 74 -21.80 2.33 3.92
N LYS A 75 -22.14 2.08 5.18
CA LYS A 75 -23.50 2.23 5.75
C LYS A 75 -24.59 1.45 4.98
N PRO A 76 -24.61 0.12 5.10
CA PRO A 76 -23.70 -0.74 5.87
C PRO A 76 -22.41 -1.07 5.12
N LEU A 77 -21.38 -1.54 5.84
CA LEU A 77 -20.10 -1.94 5.25
C LEU A 77 -20.27 -3.22 4.39
N ARG A 78 -20.06 -3.08 3.08
CA ARG A 78 -20.21 -4.15 2.10
C ARG A 78 -19.04 -4.13 1.11
N LEU A 79 -18.44 -5.29 0.87
CA LEU A 79 -17.55 -5.51 -0.26
C LEU A 79 -18.33 -6.22 -1.36
N PHE A 80 -18.42 -5.62 -2.54
CA PHE A 80 -18.89 -6.29 -3.74
C PHE A 80 -17.67 -6.70 -4.55
N ILE A 81 -17.56 -7.98 -4.89
CA ILE A 81 -16.44 -8.51 -5.66
C ILE A 81 -16.93 -9.42 -6.78
N ASP A 82 -16.35 -9.27 -7.96
CA ASP A 82 -16.58 -10.17 -9.07
C ASP A 82 -16.15 -11.59 -8.71
N ARG A 83 -16.93 -12.58 -9.13
CA ARG A 83 -16.70 -13.99 -8.79
C ARG A 83 -15.34 -14.47 -9.29
N ASP A 84 -15.01 -14.17 -10.54
CA ASP A 84 -13.77 -14.64 -11.16
C ASP A 84 -12.58 -13.97 -10.48
N VAL A 85 -12.70 -12.69 -10.11
CA VAL A 85 -11.67 -11.99 -9.34
C VAL A 85 -11.49 -12.58 -7.95
N LYS A 86 -12.57 -12.93 -7.24
CA LYS A 86 -12.47 -13.62 -5.95
C LYS A 86 -11.77 -14.98 -6.10
N GLU A 87 -12.18 -15.78 -7.07
CA GLU A 87 -11.62 -17.12 -7.31
C GLU A 87 -10.14 -17.04 -7.70
N ALA A 88 -9.78 -16.14 -8.60
CA ALA A 88 -8.39 -15.92 -8.99
C ALA A 88 -7.53 -15.38 -7.84
N ALA A 89 -8.04 -14.46 -7.01
CA ALA A 89 -7.31 -13.99 -5.83
C ALA A 89 -7.07 -15.12 -4.81
N LEU A 90 -8.03 -16.03 -4.62
CA LEU A 90 -7.90 -17.24 -3.78
C LEU A 90 -6.85 -18.21 -4.32
N LEU A 91 -6.80 -18.38 -5.65
CA LEU A 91 -5.77 -19.17 -6.34
C LEU A 91 -4.40 -18.49 -6.35
N GLY A 92 -4.33 -17.23 -5.93
CA GLY A 92 -3.10 -16.48 -5.76
C GLY A 92 -2.65 -15.71 -7.01
N PHE A 93 -3.54 -15.46 -7.97
CA PHE A 93 -3.19 -14.66 -9.14
C PHE A 93 -2.81 -13.22 -8.73
N PRO A 94 -1.62 -12.71 -9.15
CA PRO A 94 -1.09 -11.45 -8.66
C PRO A 94 -1.97 -10.22 -8.86
N PHE A 95 -2.65 -10.12 -10.01
CA PHE A 95 -3.47 -8.97 -10.36
C PHE A 95 -4.72 -8.89 -9.48
N GLU A 96 -5.43 -10.00 -9.34
CA GLU A 96 -6.66 -10.08 -8.56
C GLU A 96 -6.37 -9.97 -7.06
N LYS A 97 -5.22 -10.49 -6.60
CA LYS A 97 -4.72 -10.18 -5.25
C LYS A 97 -4.55 -8.68 -5.02
N TYR A 98 -4.01 -7.95 -6.00
CA TYR A 98 -3.87 -6.50 -5.92
C TYR A 98 -5.23 -5.80 -5.84
N VAL A 99 -6.20 -6.21 -6.66
CA VAL A 99 -7.58 -5.69 -6.59
C VAL A 99 -8.17 -5.88 -5.19
N VAL A 100 -8.04 -7.06 -4.59
CA VAL A 100 -8.54 -7.32 -3.24
C VAL A 100 -7.79 -6.49 -2.19
N ALA A 101 -6.46 -6.36 -2.31
CA ALA A 101 -5.66 -5.52 -1.40
C ALA A 101 -6.05 -4.04 -1.45
N HIS A 102 -6.38 -3.53 -2.64
CA HIS A 102 -6.89 -2.18 -2.82
C HIS A 102 -8.24 -1.98 -2.10
N GLU A 103 -9.17 -2.92 -2.24
CA GLU A 103 -10.45 -2.83 -1.52
C GLU A 103 -10.30 -2.98 0.01
N ILE A 104 -9.35 -3.81 0.47
CA ILE A 104 -8.98 -3.86 1.90
C ILE A 104 -8.53 -2.49 2.38
N ALA A 105 -7.75 -1.77 1.57
CA ALA A 105 -7.33 -0.42 1.92
C ALA A 105 -8.52 0.52 2.11
N HIS A 106 -9.52 0.50 1.23
CA HIS A 106 -10.75 1.26 1.45
C HIS A 106 -11.46 0.86 2.76
N ILE A 107 -11.55 -0.43 3.06
CA ILE A 107 -12.20 -0.92 4.29
C ILE A 107 -11.46 -0.45 5.54
N VAL A 108 -10.12 -0.44 5.53
CA VAL A 108 -9.30 -0.05 6.68
C VAL A 108 -9.24 1.48 6.80
N GLU A 109 -8.89 2.16 5.71
CA GLU A 109 -8.45 3.55 5.72
C GLU A 109 -9.58 4.57 5.67
N HIS A 110 -10.76 4.20 5.15
CA HIS A 110 -11.83 5.17 4.85
C HIS A 110 -13.18 4.74 5.43
N ASP A 111 -14.09 5.69 5.57
CA ASP A 111 -15.47 5.46 6.02
C ASP A 111 -16.47 6.26 5.15
N ASN A 112 -17.74 6.28 5.57
CA ASN A 112 -18.80 6.98 4.85
C ASN A 112 -18.68 8.52 4.88
N THR A 113 -17.76 9.10 5.66
CA THR A 113 -17.56 10.56 5.74
C THR A 113 -16.75 11.09 4.56
N ALA A 114 -16.06 10.21 3.83
CA ALA A 114 -15.29 10.58 2.65
C ALA A 114 -16.10 11.37 1.60
N LYS A 115 -17.36 11.00 1.35
CA LYS A 115 -18.22 11.74 0.39
C LYS A 115 -18.68 13.11 0.89
N ALA A 116 -18.58 13.40 2.19
CA ALA A 116 -18.98 14.71 2.73
C ALA A 116 -17.98 15.82 2.35
N PHE A 117 -16.73 15.48 2.03
CA PHE A 117 -15.71 16.45 1.60
C PHE A 117 -15.83 16.86 0.13
N SER A 118 -16.71 16.22 -0.66
CA SER A 118 -16.87 16.47 -2.10
C SER A 118 -18.14 17.26 -2.48
N SER A 119 -18.98 17.65 -1.51
CA SER A 119 -20.29 18.26 -1.77
C SER A 119 -20.30 19.80 -1.89
N SER A 120 -19.18 20.47 -1.65
CA SER A 120 -19.05 21.94 -1.78
C SER A 120 -18.60 22.32 -3.19
N GLU A 121 -19.51 22.84 -4.01
CA GLU A 121 -19.19 23.32 -5.37
C GLU A 121 -18.14 24.44 -5.39
N ALA A 122 -18.04 25.20 -4.28
CA ALA A 122 -17.09 26.29 -4.07
C ALA A 122 -15.67 25.85 -3.66
N GLU A 123 -15.44 24.57 -3.34
CA GLU A 123 -14.12 24.06 -2.93
C GLU A 123 -13.45 23.20 -4.00
N ARG A 124 -13.95 23.17 -5.24
CA ARG A 124 -13.34 22.43 -6.35
C ARG A 124 -11.96 23.01 -6.72
N LEU A 125 -10.92 22.68 -5.96
CA LEU A 125 -9.53 22.78 -6.43
C LEU A 125 -9.41 22.00 -7.74
N LYS A 126 -8.71 22.56 -8.73
CA LYS A 126 -8.49 21.93 -10.06
C LYS A 126 -7.82 20.55 -9.98
N ALA A 127 -7.08 20.29 -8.91
CA ALA A 127 -6.56 18.99 -8.52
C ALA A 127 -6.33 19.01 -7.01
N TRP A 128 -6.78 17.98 -6.30
CA TRP A 128 -6.48 17.80 -4.88
C TRP A 128 -5.04 17.28 -4.71
N PRO A 129 -4.36 17.57 -3.60
CA PRO A 129 -3.15 16.85 -3.23
C PRO A 129 -3.42 15.35 -3.22
N LYS A 130 -2.49 14.54 -3.73
CA LYS A 130 -2.66 13.09 -3.80
C LYS A 130 -2.93 12.47 -2.42
N GLU A 131 -2.39 13.08 -1.37
CA GLU A 131 -2.60 12.66 0.02
C GLU A 131 -4.06 12.76 0.45
N GLU A 132 -4.89 13.54 -0.23
CA GLU A 132 -6.34 13.67 0.00
C GLU A 132 -7.18 12.82 -0.95
N LEU A 133 -6.56 12.01 -1.82
CA LEU A 133 -7.24 11.18 -2.80
C LEU A 133 -7.41 9.74 -2.31
N ALA A 134 -8.64 9.24 -2.29
CA ALA A 134 -8.97 7.91 -1.78
C ALA A 134 -8.30 6.80 -2.58
N GLU A 135 -8.29 6.92 -3.92
CA GLU A 135 -7.68 5.91 -4.80
C GLU A 135 -6.15 5.88 -4.61
N TRP A 136 -5.51 7.05 -4.50
CA TRP A 136 -4.07 7.12 -4.22
C TRP A 136 -3.72 6.52 -2.86
N GLN A 137 -4.50 6.82 -1.82
CA GLN A 137 -4.30 6.23 -0.50
C GLN A 137 -4.48 4.71 -0.54
N ALA A 138 -5.49 4.22 -1.25
CA ALA A 138 -5.79 2.79 -1.39
C ALA A 138 -4.69 2.03 -2.14
N ASP A 139 -4.23 2.56 -3.28
CA ASP A 139 -3.10 2.00 -4.03
C ASP A 139 -1.81 2.00 -3.19
N THR A 140 -1.53 3.11 -2.51
CA THR A 140 -0.32 3.23 -1.67
C THR A 140 -0.36 2.25 -0.49
N PHE A 141 -1.51 2.07 0.15
CA PHE A 141 -1.69 1.07 1.20
C PHE A 141 -1.52 -0.34 0.63
N ALA A 142 -2.15 -0.67 -0.50
CA ALA A 142 -2.06 -2.00 -1.12
C ALA A 142 -0.63 -2.35 -1.51
N ASP A 143 0.13 -1.40 -2.08
CA ASP A 143 1.55 -1.54 -2.38
C ASP A 143 2.37 -1.89 -1.13
N ASN A 144 2.14 -1.20 0.00
CA ASN A 144 2.83 -1.48 1.26
C ASN A 144 2.34 -2.75 1.96
N LEU A 145 1.06 -3.10 1.81
CA LEU A 145 0.48 -4.32 2.37
C LEU A 145 1.08 -5.55 1.70
N LEU A 146 1.18 -5.53 0.37
CA LEU A 146 1.67 -6.65 -0.42
C LEU A 146 3.20 -6.71 -0.44
N VAL A 147 3.88 -5.56 -0.50
CA VAL A 147 5.36 -5.47 -0.52
C VAL A 147 5.86 -4.46 0.53
N PRO A 148 5.89 -4.85 1.82
CA PRO A 148 6.53 -4.06 2.86
C PRO A 148 8.00 -3.72 2.54
N TRP A 149 8.45 -2.52 2.91
CA TRP A 149 9.83 -2.06 2.66
C TRP A 149 10.91 -3.01 3.17
N LYS A 150 10.68 -3.69 4.30
CA LYS A 150 11.61 -4.69 4.84
C LYS A 150 12.00 -5.73 3.79
N TYR A 151 11.08 -6.16 2.94
CA TYR A 151 11.36 -7.13 1.89
C TYR A 151 12.15 -6.53 0.72
N LEU A 152 12.00 -5.23 0.43
CA LEU A 152 12.88 -4.56 -0.55
C LEU A 152 14.35 -4.69 -0.12
N PHE A 153 14.63 -4.50 1.18
CA PHE A 153 15.97 -4.65 1.72
C PHE A 153 16.41 -6.12 1.83
N SER A 154 15.54 -7.01 2.31
CA SER A 154 15.85 -8.45 2.47
C SER A 154 16.21 -9.12 1.14
N PHE A 155 15.58 -8.71 0.05
CA PHE A 155 15.86 -9.20 -1.29
C PHE A 155 16.79 -8.28 -2.10
N ARG A 156 17.53 -7.38 -1.43
CA ARG A 156 18.56 -6.53 -2.04
C ARG A 156 18.07 -5.77 -3.29
N PHE A 157 16.81 -5.32 -3.27
CA PHE A 157 16.16 -4.61 -4.37
C PHE A 157 16.04 -5.40 -5.70
N ASP A 158 16.17 -6.72 -5.67
CA ASP A 158 15.92 -7.57 -6.84
C ASP A 158 14.41 -7.66 -7.11
N ILE A 159 13.96 -6.96 -8.15
CA ILE A 159 12.55 -6.87 -8.54
C ILE A 159 11.95 -8.26 -8.79
N ASN A 160 12.68 -9.17 -9.43
CA ASN A 160 12.15 -10.49 -9.77
C ASN A 160 12.06 -11.37 -8.52
N ALA A 161 13.08 -11.34 -7.66
CA ALA A 161 13.08 -12.08 -6.41
C ALA A 161 11.94 -11.62 -5.48
N ILE A 162 11.73 -10.30 -5.35
CA ILE A 162 10.66 -9.72 -4.55
C ILE A 162 9.29 -10.08 -5.14
N ALA A 163 9.10 -9.88 -6.46
CA ALA A 163 7.83 -10.16 -7.12
C ALA A 163 7.45 -11.64 -6.97
N SER A 164 8.41 -12.54 -7.13
CA SER A 164 8.21 -13.98 -6.94
C SER A 164 7.92 -14.32 -5.47
N ALA A 165 8.67 -13.77 -4.52
CA ALA A 165 8.51 -14.10 -3.10
C ALA A 165 7.21 -13.55 -2.50
N CYS A 166 6.82 -12.32 -2.87
CA CYS A 166 5.57 -11.70 -2.42
C CYS A 166 4.36 -12.15 -3.27
N ASN A 167 4.59 -12.85 -4.38
CA ASN A 167 3.58 -13.25 -5.36
C ASN A 167 2.73 -12.05 -5.83
N VAL A 168 3.41 -11.10 -6.45
CA VAL A 168 2.86 -9.83 -6.98
C VAL A 168 3.39 -9.54 -8.38
N GLU A 169 2.72 -8.66 -9.13
CA GLU A 169 3.26 -8.18 -10.40
C GLU A 169 4.50 -7.29 -10.18
N ARG A 170 5.47 -7.35 -11.10
CA ARG A 170 6.72 -6.55 -11.03
C ARG A 170 6.46 -5.05 -10.84
N LYS A 171 5.41 -4.52 -11.48
CA LYS A 171 5.01 -3.11 -11.38
C LYS A 171 4.73 -2.65 -9.94
N VAL A 172 4.23 -3.54 -9.08
CA VAL A 172 3.99 -3.25 -7.65
C VAL A 172 5.33 -3.00 -6.94
N VAL A 173 6.32 -3.85 -7.21
CA VAL A 173 7.66 -3.71 -6.65
C VAL A 173 8.34 -2.45 -7.15
N GLU A 174 8.24 -2.16 -8.44
CA GLU A 174 8.79 -0.95 -9.06
C GLU A 174 8.20 0.32 -8.44
N ARG A 175 6.88 0.38 -8.21
CA ARG A 175 6.23 1.49 -7.51
C ARG A 175 6.73 1.64 -6.08
N GLN A 176 6.88 0.54 -5.34
CA GLN A 176 7.40 0.58 -3.97
C GLN A 176 8.85 1.07 -3.89
N ILE A 177 9.71 0.65 -4.81
CA ILE A 177 11.09 1.15 -4.90
C ILE A 177 11.10 2.64 -5.27
N ALA A 178 10.27 3.06 -6.22
CA ALA A 178 10.16 4.46 -6.61
C ALA A 178 9.66 5.34 -5.45
N ALA A 179 8.66 4.88 -4.71
CA ALA A 179 8.14 5.56 -3.53
C ALA A 179 9.21 5.70 -2.43
N LEU A 180 9.94 4.62 -2.12
CA LEU A 180 11.03 4.64 -1.14
C LEU A 180 12.12 5.66 -1.52
N LYS A 181 12.47 5.75 -2.80
CA LYS A 181 13.44 6.74 -3.30
C LYS A 181 12.90 8.18 -3.21
N ALA A 182 11.61 8.37 -3.49
CA ALA A 182 10.95 9.68 -3.41
C ALA A 182 10.90 10.22 -1.99
N GLU A 183 10.77 9.35 -0.98
CA GLU A 183 10.85 9.73 0.45
C GLU A 183 12.25 10.25 0.85
N LYS A 184 13.27 10.07 0.00
CA LYS A 184 14.68 10.47 0.22
C LYS A 184 15.29 9.97 1.54
N ARG A 185 14.59 9.08 2.24
CA ARG A 185 15.03 8.50 3.52
C ARG A 185 16.19 7.54 3.31
N TYR A 186 16.06 6.62 2.35
CA TYR A 186 17.08 5.62 2.04
C TYR A 186 17.77 5.91 0.71
N VAL A 187 19.07 5.68 0.64
CA VAL A 187 19.83 5.81 -0.61
C VAL A 187 19.82 4.54 -1.47
N CYS A 188 19.24 3.44 -0.96
CA CYS A 188 19.16 2.15 -1.64
C CYS A 188 20.53 1.63 -2.11
N GLN A 189 21.59 1.95 -1.37
CA GLN A 189 22.96 1.48 -1.63
C GLN A 189 23.35 0.47 -0.57
N GLU A 190 24.22 -0.46 -0.97
CA GLU A 190 24.80 -1.43 -0.05
C GLU A 190 25.71 -0.74 0.96
N CYS A 191 25.50 -1.01 2.24
CA CYS A 191 26.37 -0.53 3.29
C CYS A 191 27.72 -1.26 3.19
N PRO A 192 28.85 -0.54 3.13
CA PRO A 192 30.17 -1.14 2.94
C PRO A 192 30.62 -2.00 4.14
N LYS A 193 29.96 -1.86 5.31
CA LYS A 193 30.29 -2.62 6.52
C LYS A 193 29.49 -3.93 6.65
N CYS A 194 28.16 -3.88 6.47
CA CYS A 194 27.26 -5.03 6.68
C CYS A 194 26.75 -5.68 5.39
N GLY A 195 26.95 -5.06 4.23
CA GLY A 195 26.33 -5.52 2.97
C GLY A 195 24.80 -5.30 2.90
N CYS A 196 24.23 -4.58 3.87
CA CYS A 196 22.80 -4.36 3.98
C CYS A 196 22.38 -3.01 3.37
N PHE A 197 21.14 -2.89 2.87
CA PHE A 197 20.72 -1.73 2.08
C PHE A 197 19.96 -0.65 2.87
N THR A 198 20.10 -0.66 4.19
CA THR A 198 19.39 0.25 5.11
C THR A 198 20.13 1.55 5.37
N LEU A 199 21.00 1.98 4.44
CA LEU A 199 21.66 3.29 4.50
C LEU A 199 20.61 4.40 4.35
N ALA A 200 20.42 5.17 5.42
CA ALA A 200 19.49 6.29 5.49
C ALA A 200 20.21 7.62 5.61
N ARG A 201 19.64 8.69 5.06
CA ARG A 201 20.16 10.06 5.22
C ARG A 201 19.92 10.58 6.63
N LYS A 202 20.97 11.06 7.29
CA LYS A 202 20.93 11.70 8.60
C LYS A 202 21.73 13.01 8.55
N GLY A 203 21.06 14.10 8.17
CA GLY A 203 21.74 15.36 7.85
C GLY A 203 22.64 15.20 6.63
N ASN A 204 23.94 15.52 6.78
CA ASN A 204 24.97 15.38 5.75
C ASN A 204 25.71 14.04 5.79
N ALA A 205 25.28 13.09 6.62
CA ALA A 205 25.84 11.75 6.69
C ALA A 205 24.82 10.71 6.23
N LEU A 206 25.30 9.55 5.83
CA LEU A 206 24.50 8.33 5.72
C LEU A 206 24.74 7.49 6.96
N LYS A 207 23.67 6.99 7.56
CA LYS A 207 23.75 6.04 8.67
C LYS A 207 23.05 4.75 8.28
N CYS A 208 23.74 3.63 8.45
CA CYS A 208 23.14 2.31 8.30
C CYS A 208 22.25 2.01 9.51
N GLU A 209 20.95 1.83 9.30
CA GLU A 209 20.01 1.53 10.40
C GLU A 209 20.22 0.12 10.98
N THR A 210 20.93 -0.78 10.27
CA THR A 210 21.19 -2.15 10.75
C THR A 210 22.46 -2.27 11.59
N CYS A 211 23.61 -1.74 11.12
CA CYS A 211 24.90 -1.89 11.82
C CYS A 211 25.43 -0.60 12.44
N GLY A 212 24.70 0.51 12.30
CA GLY A 212 25.08 1.81 12.84
C GLY A 212 26.23 2.51 12.12
N ASN A 213 26.78 1.92 11.05
CA ASN A 213 27.89 2.52 10.30
C ASN A 213 27.50 3.89 9.74
N GLU A 214 28.32 4.89 10.00
CA GLU A 214 28.15 6.25 9.48
C GLU A 214 29.15 6.47 8.32
N LEU A 215 28.67 7.06 7.23
CA LEU A 215 29.44 7.47 6.07
C LEU A 215 29.24 8.95 5.89
N ASP A 216 30.32 9.72 5.83
CA ASP A 216 30.22 11.11 5.44
C ASP A 216 29.81 11.17 3.96
N THR A 217 28.76 11.94 3.64
CA THR A 217 28.50 12.20 2.22
C THR A 217 29.57 13.18 1.75
N PRO A 218 30.30 12.91 0.65
CA PRO A 218 31.21 13.89 0.10
C PRO A 218 30.41 15.16 -0.19
N ASN A 219 30.84 16.28 0.39
CA ASN A 219 30.25 17.60 0.17
C ASN A 219 29.95 17.76 -1.32
N ALA A 220 28.67 17.92 -1.66
CA ALA A 220 28.28 18.35 -2.99
C ALA A 220 28.79 19.80 -3.16
N GLY A 221 30.03 19.94 -3.63
CA GLY A 221 30.59 21.17 -4.18
C GLY A 221 30.83 22.30 -3.18
N GLY A 222 31.98 22.26 -2.49
CA GLY A 222 32.77 23.47 -2.36
C GLY A 222 33.33 23.82 -3.73
N VAL A 223 32.64 24.71 -4.45
CA VAL A 223 33.24 25.51 -5.53
C VAL A 223 32.96 26.96 -5.19
N ARG A 224 33.87 27.57 -4.42
CA ARG A 224 34.46 28.88 -4.67
C ARG A 224 35.85 28.89 -4.07
#